data_AF-A0A643BSY3-F1
#
_entry.id   AF-A0A643BSY3-F1
#
_cell.length_a   1.000
_cell.length_b   1.000
_cell.length_c   1.000
_cell.angle_alpha   90.00
_cell.angle_beta   90.00
_cell.angle_gamma   90.00
#
_symmetry.space_group_name_H-M   'P 1'
#
loop_
_entity.id
_entity.type
_entity.pdbx_description
1 polymer ?
#
loop_
_entity_poly.entity_id
_entity_poly.type
_entity_poly.pdbx_seq_one_letter_code
_entity_poly.pdbx_strand_id
1 'polypeptide(L)'
;MDSRPCRHMPKTISFHYLPLPSNLKTPITLFRMATASAPGRPGPNSLRFGIVGGNSRGHFVMQRSDRQTGELILVQTLEGPQTLEVDVDMSEYLDRSFQANHVSKVTIFVSPYDF
;
A
#
# COMPACT_ATOMS: atom_id res chain seq x y z
N MET A 1 6.82 32.24 5.77
CA MET A 1 7.25 30.87 5.44
C MET A 1 6.03 29.98 5.40
N ASP A 2 5.44 29.76 4.22
CA ASP A 2 4.31 28.86 4.05
C ASP A 2 4.81 27.41 4.05
N SER A 3 4.78 26.75 5.21
CA SER A 3 5.10 25.31 5.38
C SER A 3 4.00 24.36 4.90
N ARG A 4 3.06 24.87 4.08
CA ARG A 4 1.95 24.09 3.51
C ARG A 4 2.39 22.78 2.83
N PRO A 5 3.48 22.72 2.04
CA PRO A 5 3.89 21.45 1.44
C PRO A 5 4.37 20.42 2.46
N CYS A 6 4.94 20.83 3.60
CA CYS A 6 5.39 19.90 4.65
C CYS A 6 4.24 19.16 5.33
N ARG A 7 3.04 19.77 5.39
CA ARG A 7 1.89 19.17 6.08
C ARG A 7 1.42 17.88 5.42
N HIS A 8 1.59 17.73 4.11
CA HIS A 8 1.18 16.54 3.36
C HIS A 8 2.31 15.53 3.14
N MET A 9 3.51 15.81 3.65
CA MET A 9 4.61 14.84 3.56
C MET A 9 4.33 13.61 4.43
N PRO A 10 4.80 12.42 4.01
CA PRO A 10 4.66 11.21 4.80
C PRO A 10 5.31 11.38 6.18
N LYS A 11 4.54 11.11 7.25
CA LYS A 11 5.08 11.01 8.62
C LYS A 11 5.86 9.72 8.84
N THR A 12 5.53 8.68 8.08
CA THR A 12 6.21 7.39 8.15
C THR A 12 6.44 6.88 6.74
N ILE A 13 7.64 6.34 6.50
CA ILE A 13 7.97 5.61 5.28
C ILE A 13 8.49 4.24 5.71
N SER A 14 7.91 3.18 5.16
CA SER A 14 8.32 1.81 5.41
C SER A 14 8.70 1.11 4.11
N PHE A 15 9.58 0.11 4.20
CA PHE A 15 10.14 -0.60 3.05
C PHE A 15 9.86 -2.09 3.21
N HIS A 16 9.27 -2.70 2.19
CA HIS A 16 8.86 -4.10 2.20
C HIS A 16 9.36 -4.79 0.93
N TYR A 17 9.84 -6.02 1.10
CA TYR A 17 10.44 -6.81 0.03
C TYR A 17 9.70 -8.14 -0.09
N LEU A 18 9.05 -8.37 -1.23
CA LEU A 18 8.17 -9.53 -1.45
C LEU A 18 8.71 -10.37 -2.62
N PRO A 19 9.28 -11.55 -2.35
CA PRO A 19 9.57 -12.52 -3.40
C PRO A 19 8.28 -13.24 -3.82
N LEU A 20 8.02 -13.34 -5.12
CA LEU A 20 6.85 -14.01 -5.71
C LEU A 20 7.29 -14.94 -6.85
N PRO A 21 6.64 -16.11 -7.03
CA PRO A 21 6.78 -16.89 -8.24
C PRO A 21 6.15 -16.17 -9.45
N SER A 22 6.59 -16.54 -10.65
CA SER A 22 5.92 -16.15 -11.90
C SER A 22 4.50 -16.71 -11.95
N ASN A 23 3.63 -16.06 -12.73
CA ASN A 23 2.31 -16.57 -13.09
C ASN A 23 1.40 -16.93 -11.89
N LEU A 24 1.56 -16.21 -10.77
CA LEU A 24 0.65 -16.31 -9.64
C LEU A 24 -0.81 -16.12 -10.08
N LYS A 25 -1.68 -16.97 -9.55
CA LYS A 25 -3.13 -16.89 -9.83
C LYS A 25 -3.69 -15.58 -9.31
N THR A 26 -4.25 -14.78 -10.20
CA THR A 26 -4.90 -13.50 -9.88
C THR A 26 -6.43 -13.65 -9.84
N PRO A 27 -7.15 -12.83 -9.05
CA PRO A 27 -6.63 -11.82 -8.12
C PRO A 27 -6.05 -12.42 -6.83
N ILE A 28 -4.96 -11.83 -6.30
CA ILE A 28 -4.34 -12.26 -5.02
C ILE A 28 -3.86 -11.06 -4.19
N THR A 29 -4.11 -11.09 -2.89
CA THR A 29 -3.61 -10.08 -1.95
C THR A 29 -2.12 -10.31 -1.67
N LEU A 30 -1.29 -9.32 -1.98
CA LEU A 30 0.16 -9.38 -1.77
C LEU A 30 0.59 -8.72 -0.46
N PHE A 31 -0.06 -7.61 -0.11
CA PHE A 31 0.35 -6.79 1.03
C PHE A 31 -0.88 -6.21 1.73
N ARG A 32 -0.85 -6.17 3.06
CA ARG A 32 -1.89 -5.55 3.89
C ARG A 32 -1.31 -4.40 4.66
N MET A 33 -2.05 -3.30 4.68
CA MET A 33 -1.69 -2.08 5.37
C MET A 33 -2.80 -1.74 6.35
N ALA A 34 -2.46 -1.65 7.63
CA ALA A 34 -3.44 -1.36 8.68
C ALA A 34 -2.83 -0.47 9.76
N THR A 35 -3.68 0.26 10.47
CA THR A 35 -3.23 1.02 11.65
C THR A 35 -3.06 0.08 12.84
N ALA A 36 -1.99 0.26 13.60
CA ALA A 36 -1.86 -0.33 14.91
C ALA A 36 -2.75 0.42 15.91
N SER A 37 -4.07 0.17 15.90
CA SER A 37 -4.96 0.68 16.94
C SER A 37 -4.78 -0.17 18.20
N ALA A 38 -4.41 0.45 19.33
CA ALA A 38 -4.38 -0.24 20.61
C ALA A 38 -5.79 -0.78 20.96
N PRO A 39 -5.91 -2.00 21.53
CA PRO A 39 -7.18 -2.53 21.99
C PRO A 39 -7.89 -1.53 22.92
N GLY A 40 -9.16 -1.23 22.65
CA GLY A 40 -9.97 -0.34 23.49
C GLY A 40 -9.84 1.16 23.21
N ARG A 41 -9.05 1.60 22.22
CA ARG A 41 -9.11 2.97 21.70
C ARG A 41 -9.83 2.99 20.35
N PRO A 42 -10.77 3.92 20.11
CA PRO A 42 -11.27 4.14 18.76
C PRO A 42 -10.07 4.53 17.88
N GLY A 43 -9.75 3.69 16.91
CA GLY A 43 -8.76 4.01 15.87
C GLY A 43 -9.18 5.26 15.09
N PRO A 44 -8.31 5.79 14.22
CA PRO A 44 -8.64 6.96 13.41
C PRO A 44 -10.00 6.79 12.71
N ASN A 45 -10.84 7.83 12.81
CA ASN A 45 -12.24 7.78 12.37
C ASN A 45 -12.37 7.48 10.87
N SER A 46 -11.37 7.81 10.06
CA SER A 46 -11.35 7.53 8.64
C SER A 46 -9.94 7.36 8.11
N LEU A 47 -9.67 6.17 7.56
CA LEU A 47 -8.49 5.90 6.75
C LEU A 47 -8.83 5.92 5.27
N ARG A 48 -7.88 6.40 4.47
CA ARG A 48 -7.87 6.26 3.02
C ARG A 48 -6.61 5.53 2.60
N PHE A 49 -6.75 4.64 1.64
CA PHE A 49 -5.65 3.86 1.08
C PHE A 49 -5.54 4.17 -0.40
N GLY A 50 -4.31 4.25 -0.90
CA GLY A 50 -4.06 4.56 -2.30
C GLY A 50 -2.76 3.95 -2.81
N ILE A 51 -2.64 3.94 -4.14
CA ILE A 51 -1.36 3.72 -4.82
C ILE A 51 -0.88 5.10 -5.27
N VAL A 52 0.28 5.51 -4.78
CA VAL A 52 0.88 6.82 -5.08
C VAL A 52 2.03 6.75 -6.07
N GLY A 53 2.51 5.54 -6.40
CA GLY A 53 3.57 5.35 -7.39
C GLY A 53 3.70 3.91 -7.86
N GLY A 54 4.35 3.71 -9.01
CA GLY A 54 4.81 2.38 -9.44
C GLY A 54 3.77 1.45 -10.10
N ASN A 55 2.55 1.93 -10.38
CA ASN A 55 1.48 1.13 -10.99
C ASN A 55 1.02 1.65 -12.36
N SER A 56 1.95 2.06 -13.23
CA SER A 56 1.62 2.58 -14.56
C SER A 56 0.96 1.56 -15.49
N ARG A 57 1.23 0.27 -15.28
CA ARG A 57 0.68 -0.85 -16.08
C ARG A 57 -0.64 -1.41 -15.53
N GLY A 58 -1.09 -0.93 -14.36
CA GLY A 58 -2.33 -1.40 -13.73
C GLY A 58 -2.28 -2.86 -13.24
N HIS A 59 -1.10 -3.38 -12.91
CA HIS A 59 -0.95 -4.72 -12.34
C HIS A 59 -1.55 -4.83 -10.94
N PHE A 60 -1.61 -3.71 -10.22
CA PHE A 60 -2.04 -3.65 -8.84
C PHE A 60 -3.30 -2.80 -8.68
N VAL A 61 -4.11 -3.15 -7.69
CA VAL A 61 -5.17 -2.28 -7.16
C VAL A 61 -5.05 -2.20 -5.66
N MET A 62 -5.42 -1.04 -5.11
CA MET A 62 -5.61 -0.89 -3.67
C MET A 62 -7.10 -1.07 -3.37
N GLN A 63 -7.43 -2.05 -2.54
CA GLN A 63 -8.79 -2.32 -2.11
C GLN A 63 -8.90 -2.19 -0.60
N ARG A 64 -9.96 -1.55 -0.13
CA ARG A 64 -10.28 -1.50 1.30
C ARG A 64 -10.97 -2.80 1.71
N SER A 65 -10.36 -3.57 2.61
CA SER A 65 -10.98 -4.78 3.18
C SER A 65 -11.93 -4.45 4.32
N ASP A 66 -11.53 -3.53 5.21
CA ASP A 66 -12.34 -3.09 6.33
C ASP A 66 -12.10 -1.60 6.63
N ARG A 67 -12.62 -1.10 7.77
CA ARG A 67 -12.46 0.32 8.10
C ARG A 67 -11.00 0.74 8.35
N GLN A 68 -10.17 -0.16 8.83
CA GLN A 68 -8.81 0.04 9.31
C GLN A 68 -7.73 -0.63 8.43
N THR A 69 -8.13 -1.41 7.43
CA THR A 69 -7.25 -2.26 6.61
C THR A 69 -7.43 -2.02 5.11
N GLY A 70 -6.33 -1.72 4.43
CA GLY A 70 -6.18 -1.69 2.98
C GLY A 70 -5.34 -2.86 2.49
N GLU A 71 -5.67 -3.36 1.31
CA GLU A 71 -5.00 -4.49 0.66
C GLU A 71 -4.50 -4.10 -0.72
N LEU A 72 -3.22 -4.35 -0.96
CA LEU A 72 -2.63 -4.31 -2.28
C LEU A 72 -2.87 -5.66 -2.95
N ILE A 73 -3.65 -5.65 -4.01
CA ILE A 73 -4.07 -6.85 -4.75
C ILE A 73 -3.41 -6.84 -6.11
N LEU A 74 -2.80 -7.96 -6.48
CA LEU A 74 -2.36 -8.24 -7.83
C LEU A 74 -3.55 -8.68 -8.67
N VAL A 75 -3.89 -7.93 -9.71
CA VAL A 75 -5.05 -8.19 -10.59
C VAL A 75 -4.64 -8.68 -11.98
N GLN A 76 -3.36 -8.55 -12.34
CA GLN A 76 -2.80 -9.09 -13.57
C GLN A 76 -1.59 -9.97 -13.23
N THR A 77 -1.44 -11.09 -13.93
CA THR A 77 -0.31 -12.00 -13.73
C THR A 77 1.02 -11.30 -14.04
N LEU A 78 2.06 -11.64 -13.28
CA LEU A 78 3.42 -11.16 -13.50
C LEU A 78 4.30 -12.29 -14.03
N GLU A 79 5.06 -12.01 -15.08
CA GLU A 79 6.01 -12.96 -15.68
C GLU A 79 7.45 -12.52 -15.34
N GLY A 80 8.22 -13.40 -14.71
CA GLY A 80 9.60 -13.13 -14.32
C GLY A 80 10.63 -13.45 -15.41
N PRO A 81 11.90 -13.09 -15.20
CA PRO A 81 12.41 -12.38 -14.04
C PRO A 81 12.19 -10.86 -14.16
N GLN A 82 11.59 -10.25 -13.15
CA GLN A 82 11.46 -8.79 -13.08
C GLN A 82 11.35 -8.28 -11.64
N THR A 83 11.72 -7.01 -11.45
CA THR A 83 11.52 -6.29 -10.19
C THR A 83 10.53 -5.17 -10.43
N LEU A 84 9.48 -5.10 -9.60
CA LEU A 84 8.52 -4.01 -9.62
C LEU A 84 8.57 -3.28 -8.29
N GLU A 85 8.36 -1.97 -8.32
CA GLU A 85 8.18 -1.16 -7.12
C GLU A 85 6.80 -0.53 -7.17
N VAL A 86 6.06 -0.60 -6.07
CA VAL A 86 4.77 0.05 -5.91
C VAL A 86 4.74 0.79 -4.58
N ASP A 87 4.45 2.08 -4.65
CA ASP A 87 4.33 2.93 -3.48
C ASP A 87 2.85 3.03 -3.12
N VAL A 88 2.51 2.60 -1.91
CA VAL A 88 1.16 2.67 -1.37
C VAL A 88 1.09 3.63 -0.20
N ASP A 89 -0.01 4.35 -0.06
CA ASP A 89 -0.21 5.30 1.04
C ASP A 89 -1.42 4.94 1.91
N MET A 90 -1.33 5.32 3.18
CA MET A 90 -2.42 5.38 4.13
C MET A 90 -2.50 6.78 4.70
N SER A 91 -3.59 7.46 4.41
CA SER A 91 -3.89 8.79 4.90
C SER A 91 -4.93 8.73 6.02
N GLU A 92 -4.57 9.28 7.18
CA GLU A 92 -5.43 9.36 8.37
C GLU A 92 -6.20 10.68 8.43
N TYR A 93 -7.49 10.59 8.75
CA TYR A 93 -8.38 11.75 8.91
C TYR A 93 -9.10 11.72 10.25
N LEU A 94 -9.15 12.90 10.89
CA LEU A 94 -9.99 13.20 12.05
C LEU A 94 -10.92 14.35 11.67
N ASP A 95 -12.23 14.15 11.77
CA ASP A 95 -13.25 15.15 11.42
C ASP A 95 -13.04 15.79 10.04
N ARG A 96 -12.68 14.95 9.05
CA ARG A 96 -12.35 15.35 7.67
C ARG A 96 -11.08 16.18 7.51
N SER A 97 -10.38 16.51 8.60
CA SER A 97 -9.05 17.10 8.56
C SER A 97 -7.98 16.02 8.44
N PHE A 98 -7.07 16.20 7.49
CA PHE A 98 -5.86 15.39 7.34
C PHE A 98 -5.00 15.47 8.61
N GLN A 99 -4.59 14.30 9.13
CA GLN A 99 -3.76 14.16 10.33
C GLN A 99 -2.36 13.67 10.00
N ALA A 100 -2.25 12.58 9.23
CA ALA A 100 -1.01 11.91 8.93
C ALA A 100 -1.09 11.18 7.59
N ASN A 101 0.06 11.00 6.94
CA ASN A 101 0.23 10.12 5.79
C ASN A 101 1.35 9.12 6.10
N HIS A 102 1.14 7.87 5.75
CA HIS A 102 2.08 6.79 5.89
C HIS A 102 2.29 6.15 4.52
N VAL A 103 3.54 6.07 4.06
CA VAL A 103 3.87 5.46 2.77
C VAL A 103 4.59 4.15 3.01
N SER A 104 4.19 3.11 2.29
CA SER A 104 4.96 1.86 2.19
C SER A 104 5.46 1.69 0.77
N LYS A 105 6.78 1.61 0.63
CA LYS A 105 7.45 1.22 -0.61
C LYS A 105 7.51 -0.31 -0.64
N VAL A 106 6.82 -0.92 -1.59
CA VAL A 106 6.75 -2.37 -1.74
C VAL A 106 7.54 -2.76 -2.98
N THR A 107 8.68 -3.41 -2.78
CA THR A 107 9.54 -3.96 -3.83
C THR A 107 9.21 -5.43 -4.02
N ILE A 108 8.80 -5.80 -5.23
CA ILE A 108 8.36 -7.14 -5.59
C ILE A 108 9.40 -7.76 -6.52
N PHE A 109 9.92 -8.92 -6.13
CA PHE A 109 10.85 -9.71 -6.94
C PHE A 109 10.12 -10.90 -7.53
N VAL A 110 9.98 -10.92 -8.86
CA VAL A 110 9.30 -12.01 -9.58
C VAL A 110 10.36 -13.00 -10.06
N SER A 111 10.30 -14.22 -9.53
CA SER A 111 11.13 -15.36 -9.94
C SER A 111 10.90 -15.69 -11.42
N PRO A 112 11.90 -16.18 -12.19
CA PRO A 112 11.69 -16.70 -13.54
C PRO A 112 10.87 -18.00 -13.60
N TYR A 113 10.46 -18.54 -12.45
CA TYR A 113 9.75 -19.82 -12.34
C TYR A 113 8.42 -19.68 -11.60
N ASP A 114 7.47 -20.57 -11.88
CA ASP A 114 6.06 -20.57 -11.46
C ASP A 114 5.68 -21.63 -10.41
N PHE A 115 6.67 -22.15 -9.68
CA PHE A 115 6.53 -23.31 -8.78
C PHE A 115 6.09 -22.98 -7.35
#